data_AF-A0A1G9EKB5-F1
#
_entry.id   AF-A0A1G9EKB5-F1
#
_cell.length_a   1.000
_cell.length_b   1.000
_cell.length_c   1.000
_cell.angle_alpha   90.00
_cell.angle_beta   90.00
_cell.angle_gamma   90.00
#
_symmetry.space_group_name_H-M   'P 1'
#
loop_
_entity.id
_entity.type
_entity.pdbx_description
1 polymer ?
#
loop_
_entity_poly.entity_id
_entity_poly.type
_entity_poly.pdbx_seq_one_letter_code
_entity_poly.pdbx_strand_id
1 'polypeptide(L)' 'MLTRDDMIREHRARSGSLPALVLVYSVLLSTLALSASAIL' A
#
# COMPACT_ATOMS: atom_id res chain seq x y z
N MET A 1 27.92 11.18 -9.79
CA MET A 1 26.72 11.79 -10.40
C MET A 1 25.62 10.77 -10.29
N LEU A 2 24.50 11.10 -9.65
CA LEU A 2 23.36 10.18 -9.54
C LEU A 2 22.72 10.07 -10.93
N THR A 3 22.81 8.90 -11.55
CA THR A 3 22.31 8.68 -12.91
C THR A 3 20.79 8.65 -12.89
N ARG A 4 20.14 9.05 -13.99
CA ARG A 4 18.69 8.99 -14.12
C ARG A 4 18.15 7.56 -13.88
N ASP A 5 18.90 6.55 -14.30
CA ASP A 5 18.57 5.14 -14.07
C ASP A 5 18.63 4.74 -12.59
N ASP A 6 19.55 5.32 -11.82
CA ASP A 6 19.63 5.09 -10.38
C ASP A 6 18.45 5.72 -9.66
N MET A 7 17.99 6.90 -10.09
CA MET A 7 16.74 7.49 -9.60
C MET A 7 15.52 6.62 -9.92
N ILE A 8 15.41 6.08 -11.14
CA ILE A 8 14.28 5.24 -11.54
C ILE A 8 14.26 3.94 -10.73
N ARG A 9 15.43 3.30 -10.55
CA ARG A 9 15.59 2.09 -9.75
C ARG A 9 15.18 2.32 -8.29
N GLU A 10 15.63 3.42 -7.72
CA GLU A 10 15.29 3.81 -6.34
C GLU A 10 13.80 4.11 -6.19
N HIS A 11 13.21 4.84 -7.14
CA HIS A 11 11.76 5.09 -7.15
C HIS A 11 10.96 3.81 -7.30
N ARG A 12 11.41 2.86 -8.12
CA ARG A 12 10.75 1.57 -8.28
C ARG A 12 10.86 0.70 -7.02
N ALA A 13 11.98 0.78 -6.31
CA ALA A 13 12.18 0.10 -5.04
C ALA A 13 11.33 0.70 -3.90
N ARG A 14 11.12 2.02 -3.91
CA ARG A 14 10.30 2.73 -2.90
C ARG A 14 8.82 2.83 -3.27
N SER A 15 8.47 2.66 -4.54
CA SER A 15 7.08 2.65 -5.01
C SER A 15 6.39 1.46 -4.37
N GLY A 16 5.42 1.76 -3.50
CA GLY A 16 4.56 0.74 -2.90
C GLY A 16 3.97 -0.13 -4.00
N SER A 17 4.18 -1.44 -3.91
CA SER A 17 3.69 -2.37 -4.91
C SER A 17 2.16 -2.42 -4.87
N LEU A 18 1.52 -2.51 -6.03
CA LEU A 18 0.06 -2.75 -6.13
C LEU A 18 -0.44 -3.85 -5.17
N PRO A 19 0.22 -5.02 -5.04
CA PRO A 19 -0.22 -6.03 -4.09
C PRO A 19 -0.14 -5.57 -2.62
N ALA A 20 0.87 -4.78 -2.23
CA ALA A 20 0.93 -4.22 -0.88
C ALA A 20 -0.23 -3.25 -0.62
N LEU A 21 -0.60 -2.45 -1.63
CA LEU A 21 -1.71 -1.50 -1.54
C LEU A 21 -3.06 -2.24 -1.36
N VAL A 22 -3.28 -3.31 -2.12
CA VAL A 22 -4.47 -4.17 -1.98
C VAL A 22 -4.52 -4.80 -0.59
N LEU A 23 -3.40 -5.32 -0.08
CA LEU A 23 -3.32 -5.90 1.26
C LEU A 23 -3.72 -4.89 2.34
N VAL A 24 -3.08 -3.71 2.35
CA VAL A 24 -3.39 -2.67 3.35
C VAL A 24 -4.85 -2.23 3.25
N TYR A 25 -5.36 -2.01 2.04
CA TYR A 25 -6.74 -1.61 1.83
C TYR A 25 -7.74 -2.66 2.32
N SER A 26 -7.46 -3.95 2.06
CA SER A 26 -8.32 -5.05 2.53
C SER A 26 -8.39 -5.15 4.05
N VAL A 27 -7.26 -4.90 4.75
CA VAL A 27 -7.22 -4.88 6.22
C VAL A 27 -8.04 -3.72 6.77
N LEU A 28 -7.89 -2.53 6.20
CA LEU A 28 -8.66 -1.35 6.60
C LEU A 28 -10.16 -1.57 6.41
N LEU A 29 -10.55 -2.08 5.23
CA LEU A 29 -11.95 -2.35 4.91
C LEU A 29 -12.55 -3.41 5.84
N SER A 30 -11.80 -4.46 6.14
CA SER A 30 -12.23 -5.53 7.07
C SER A 30 -12.42 -4.98 8.48
N THR A 31 -11.51 -4.13 8.94
CA THR A 31 -11.58 -3.49 10.26
C THR A 31 -12.80 -2.58 10.36
N LEU A 32 -13.09 -1.80 9.30
CA LEU A 32 -14.28 -0.95 9.23
C LEU A 32 -15.56 -1.79 9.26
N ALA A 33 -15.63 -2.85 8.47
CA ALA A 33 -16.80 -3.73 8.41
C ALA A 33 -17.07 -4.41 9.76
N LEU A 34 -16.03 -4.93 10.42
CA LEU A 34 -16.12 -5.51 11.76
C LEU A 34 -16.59 -4.47 12.78
N SER A 35 -16.03 -3.26 12.74
CA SER A 35 -16.42 -2.18 13.65
C SER A 35 -17.88 -1.78 13.45
N ALA A 36 -18.36 -1.70 12.21
CA ALA A 36 -19.75 -1.43 11.89
C ALA A 36 -20.68 -2.55 12.38
N SER A 37 -20.27 -3.82 12.23
CA SER A 37 -21.04 -4.97 12.73
C SER A 37 -21.15 -5.04 14.25
N ALA A 38 -20.20 -4.46 14.97
CA ALA A 38 -20.23 -4.43 16.44
C ALA A 38 -21.19 -3.37 17.01
N ILE A 39 -21.63 -2.41 16.17
CA ILE A 39 -22.52 -1.32 16.55
C ILE A 39 -23.99 -1.63 16.18
N LEU A 40 -24.21 -2.49 15.19
CA LEU A 40 -25.52 -3.00 14.76
C LEU A 40 -26.01 -4.13 15.66
#